data_AF-A0A7J6N451-F1
#
_entry.id   AF-A0A7J6N451-F1
#
_cell.length_a   1.000
_cell.length_b   1.000
_cell.length_c   1.000
_cell.angle_alpha   90.00
_cell.angle_beta   90.00
_cell.angle_gamma   90.00
#
_symmetry.space_group_name_H-M   'P 1'
#
loop_
_entity.id
_entity.type
_entity.pdbx_description
1 polymer ?
#
loop_
_entity_poly.entity_id
_entity_poly.type
_entity_poly.pdbx_seq_one_letter_code
_entity_poly.pdbx_strand_id
1 'polypeptide(L)'
;VIHALMIANRTAGLICLTLALLPTTILCLTSQNRKGPFTPDASALEYRLANSSDTLITDKINPTAGVFLAIDPNKNVVVGSAEFGLVTDTDGTREEVYVTEGYLRKAWRRPGLPSKMLEKLLKYIHTRRPQVAFAWVRLGRSDEFITGEVKKAGFDRCDSNDWEYRDFCYEFPDATENNPPVDDGPFPVIPAPSDD
;
A
#
# COMPACT_ATOMS: atom_id res chain seq x y z
N VAL A 1 -32.17 44.17 26.64
CA VAL A 1 -33.51 44.75 26.39
C VAL A 1 -33.59 45.00 24.88
N ILE A 2 -34.41 44.39 24.04
CA ILE A 2 -35.56 43.46 24.15
C ILE A 2 -35.83 42.93 22.72
N HIS A 3 -36.29 41.68 22.61
CA HIS A 3 -37.08 41.00 21.56
C HIS A 3 -36.71 41.16 20.07
N ALA A 4 -36.35 40.09 19.35
CA ALA A 4 -37.16 38.93 18.93
C ALA A 4 -38.28 39.29 17.94
N LEU A 5 -38.22 38.67 16.74
CA LEU A 5 -39.42 38.34 15.98
C LEU A 5 -39.32 36.90 15.48
N MET A 6 -40.12 36.05 16.12
CA MET A 6 -40.57 34.76 15.62
C MET A 6 -41.59 34.97 14.50
N ILE A 7 -41.50 34.17 13.44
CA ILE A 7 -42.71 33.64 12.79
C ILE A 7 -42.57 32.13 12.78
N ALA A 8 -43.59 31.51 13.36
CA ALA A 8 -43.74 30.09 13.59
C ALA A 8 -44.50 29.40 12.44
N ASN A 9 -44.23 28.09 12.34
CA ASN A 9 -45.15 27.01 12.01
C ASN A 9 -45.90 27.04 10.66
N ARG A 10 -45.50 26.11 9.78
CA ARG A 10 -46.42 25.04 9.35
C ARG A 10 -45.70 23.68 9.24
N THR A 11 -46.09 22.83 10.19
CA THR A 11 -46.13 21.37 10.22
C THR A 11 -46.27 20.65 8.88
N ALA A 12 -45.53 19.54 8.72
CA ALA A 12 -46.03 18.17 8.46
C ALA A 12 -45.14 17.40 7.45
N GLY A 13 -44.70 16.20 7.85
CA GLY A 13 -43.86 15.30 7.07
C GLY A 13 -42.55 15.01 7.81
N LEU A 14 -42.58 14.30 8.94
CA LEU A 14 -42.53 12.84 8.96
C LEU A 14 -41.44 12.29 8.02
N ILE A 15 -40.19 12.31 8.46
CA ILE A 15 -39.31 11.14 8.51
C ILE A 15 -38.39 11.38 9.71
N CYS A 16 -38.71 10.71 10.81
CA CYS A 16 -37.79 10.46 11.89
C CYS A 16 -36.72 9.51 11.34
N LEU A 17 -35.70 10.05 10.66
CA LEU A 17 -34.47 9.28 10.45
C LEU A 17 -33.67 9.42 11.74
N THR A 18 -34.07 8.64 12.74
CA THR A 18 -33.12 8.13 13.72
C THR A 18 -32.04 7.43 12.91
N LEU A 19 -30.96 8.15 12.61
CA LEU A 19 -29.67 7.52 12.36
C LEU A 19 -29.35 6.77 13.65
N ALA A 20 -29.80 5.52 13.68
CA ALA A 20 -29.17 4.50 14.47
C ALA A 20 -27.70 4.57 14.08
N LEU A 21 -26.92 5.24 14.93
CA LEU A 21 -25.53 4.92 15.15
C LEU A 21 -25.51 3.41 15.43
N LEU A 22 -25.51 2.61 14.37
CA LEU A 22 -25.01 1.26 14.46
C LEU A 22 -23.59 1.47 14.95
N PRO A 23 -23.24 0.93 16.12
CA PRO A 23 -21.84 0.75 16.43
C PRO A 23 -21.40 -0.25 15.37
N THR A 24 -20.85 0.22 14.25
CA THR A 24 -20.01 -0.61 13.42
C THR A 24 -18.87 -0.96 14.33
N THR A 25 -19.06 -2.11 14.97
CA THR A 25 -18.11 -2.82 15.77
C THR A 25 -16.79 -2.68 15.05
N ILE A 26 -15.94 -1.78 15.56
CA ILE A 26 -14.51 -1.97 15.49
C ILE A 26 -14.38 -3.38 15.99
N LEU A 27 -14.08 -4.31 15.07
CA LEU A 27 -13.70 -5.65 15.44
C LEU A 27 -12.40 -5.44 16.20
N CYS A 28 -12.53 -5.16 17.50
CA CYS A 28 -11.49 -5.26 18.48
C CYS A 28 -11.05 -6.70 18.35
N LEU A 29 -10.03 -6.92 17.51
CA LEU A 29 -9.20 -8.10 17.53
C LEU A 29 -8.64 -8.14 18.94
N THR A 30 -9.41 -8.78 19.83
CA THR A 30 -9.00 -9.11 21.18
C THR A 30 -7.66 -9.77 21.01
N SER A 31 -6.63 -9.09 21.52
CA SER A 31 -5.26 -9.54 21.55
C SER A 31 -5.23 -10.88 22.28
N GLN A 32 -5.38 -11.98 21.55
CA GLN A 32 -5.06 -13.29 22.07
C GLN A 32 -3.55 -13.35 22.21
N ASN A 33 -3.09 -13.09 23.43
CA ASN A 33 -1.76 -13.45 23.94
C ASN A 33 -1.61 -14.98 23.96
N ARG A 34 -1.73 -15.64 22.80
CA ARG A 34 -1.26 -17.01 22.64
C ARG A 34 0.23 -16.93 22.31
N LYS A 35 1.06 -17.33 23.27
CA LYS A 35 2.38 -17.86 22.94
C LYS A 35 2.15 -19.14 22.10
N GLY A 36 2.52 -19.08 20.81
CA GLY A 36 2.54 -20.18 19.83
C GLY A 36 1.44 -20.11 18.75
N PRO A 37 1.61 -20.63 17.50
CA PRO A 37 2.64 -21.55 16.99
C PRO A 37 3.39 -21.01 15.73
N PHE A 38 4.33 -21.80 15.20
CA PHE A 38 4.99 -21.70 13.87
C PHE A 38 4.51 -20.53 12.99
N THR A 39 5.28 -19.45 12.93
CA THR A 39 5.10 -18.45 11.87
C THR A 39 5.77 -19.06 10.64
N PRO A 40 5.03 -19.37 9.56
CA PRO A 40 5.63 -19.89 8.35
C PRO A 40 6.82 -19.04 7.91
N ASP A 41 7.82 -19.68 7.33
CA ASP A 41 8.92 -18.98 6.67
C ASP A 41 8.33 -17.97 5.67
N ALA A 42 8.88 -16.75 5.62
CA ALA A 42 8.46 -15.72 4.67
C ALA A 42 8.57 -16.24 3.22
N SER A 43 9.45 -17.20 2.95
CA SER A 43 9.56 -17.85 1.64
C SER A 43 8.32 -18.66 1.23
N ALA A 44 7.51 -19.12 2.20
CA ALA A 44 6.31 -19.94 1.98
C ALA A 44 5.03 -19.12 1.78
N LEU A 45 5.13 -17.79 1.84
CA LEU A 45 4.01 -16.90 1.56
C LEU A 45 3.77 -16.79 0.05
N GLU A 46 2.50 -16.58 -0.30
CA GLU A 46 2.12 -16.13 -1.64
C GLU A 46 2.36 -14.62 -1.74
N TYR A 47 2.92 -14.17 -2.86
CA TYR A 47 3.18 -12.77 -3.16
C TYR A 47 2.54 -12.41 -4.49
N ARG A 48 1.63 -11.45 -4.48
CA ARG A 48 0.93 -11.01 -5.70
C ARG A 48 0.38 -9.61 -5.56
N LEU A 49 -0.02 -9.02 -6.69
CA LEU A 49 -0.86 -7.83 -6.68
C LEU A 49 -2.22 -8.14 -6.03
N ALA A 50 -2.75 -7.19 -5.29
CA ALA A 50 -4.08 -7.27 -4.71
C ALA A 50 -5.13 -7.43 -5.81
N ASN A 51 -6.09 -8.32 -5.56
CA ASN A 51 -7.30 -8.41 -6.38
C ASN A 51 -8.30 -7.35 -5.92
N SER A 52 -9.29 -7.04 -6.75
CA SER A 52 -10.39 -6.14 -6.39
C SER A 52 -11.13 -6.58 -5.11
N SER A 53 -11.17 -7.89 -4.82
CA SER A 53 -11.74 -8.45 -3.59
C SER A 53 -10.89 -8.25 -2.33
N ASP A 54 -9.60 -7.96 -2.48
CA ASP A 54 -8.66 -7.84 -1.34
C ASP A 54 -8.59 -6.41 -0.80
N THR A 55 -8.96 -5.43 -1.62
CA THR A 55 -8.98 -4.01 -1.26
C THR A 55 -10.40 -3.56 -1.00
N LEU A 56 -10.66 -2.92 0.14
CA LEU A 56 -11.85 -2.09 0.27
C LEU A 56 -11.77 -1.03 -0.83
N ILE A 57 -12.82 -0.87 -1.64
CA ILE A 57 -12.88 0.14 -2.68
C ILE A 57 -12.80 1.51 -1.99
N THR A 58 -11.58 2.02 -1.86
CA THR A 58 -11.29 3.39 -1.50
C THR A 58 -10.88 4.11 -2.77
N ASP A 59 -11.36 5.33 -2.98
CA ASP A 59 -10.92 6.16 -4.09
C ASP A 59 -9.39 6.19 -4.13
N LYS A 60 -8.80 5.61 -5.17
CA LYS A 60 -7.35 5.62 -5.33
C LYS A 60 -6.91 7.06 -5.53
N ILE A 61 -6.03 7.55 -4.66
CA ILE A 61 -5.44 8.90 -4.81
C ILE A 61 -4.60 8.96 -6.10
N ASN A 62 -4.05 7.83 -6.55
CA ASN A 62 -3.32 7.72 -7.82
C ASN A 62 -3.81 6.50 -8.64
N PRO A 63 -4.30 6.68 -9.88
CA PRO A 63 -4.76 5.58 -10.73
C PRO A 63 -3.66 4.58 -11.09
N THR A 64 -2.38 4.97 -11.03
CA THR A 64 -1.23 4.08 -11.27
C THR A 64 -0.78 3.35 -10.00
N ALA A 65 -1.43 3.58 -8.86
CA ALA A 65 -1.10 2.90 -7.61
C ALA A 65 -1.61 1.46 -7.57
N GLY A 66 -0.72 0.56 -7.15
CA GLY A 66 -0.98 -0.84 -6.89
C GLY A 66 -0.72 -1.18 -5.43
N VAL A 67 -1.44 -2.17 -4.91
CA VAL A 67 -1.16 -2.76 -3.60
C VAL A 67 -0.60 -4.15 -3.82
N PHE A 68 0.61 -4.39 -3.37
CA PHE A 68 1.25 -5.71 -3.38
C PHE A 68 1.02 -6.40 -2.05
N LEU A 69 0.66 -7.67 -2.05
CA LEU A 69 0.25 -8.43 -0.87
C LEU A 69 1.21 -9.59 -0.61
N ALA A 70 1.40 -9.88 0.68
CA ALA A 70 1.92 -11.14 1.18
C ALA A 70 0.79 -11.88 1.89
N ILE A 71 0.51 -13.12 1.47
CA ILE A 71 -0.66 -13.90 1.90
C ILE A 71 -0.18 -15.23 2.48
N ASP A 72 -0.70 -15.61 3.65
CA ASP A 72 -0.51 -16.95 4.22
C ASP A 72 -1.46 -17.92 3.52
N PRO A 73 -0.97 -18.80 2.62
CA PRO A 73 -1.82 -19.66 1.80
C PRO A 73 -2.58 -20.70 2.64
N ASN A 74 -2.10 -21.03 3.83
CA ASN A 74 -2.76 -22.01 4.71
C ASN A 74 -4.02 -21.46 5.35
N LYS A 75 -4.07 -20.14 5.55
CA LYS A 75 -5.18 -19.43 6.20
C LYS A 75 -5.95 -18.56 5.24
N ASN A 76 -5.42 -18.33 4.05
CA ASN A 76 -5.90 -17.35 3.08
C ASN A 76 -6.06 -15.95 3.72
N VAL A 77 -5.03 -15.50 4.44
CA VAL A 77 -5.06 -14.21 5.16
C VAL A 77 -3.90 -13.34 4.69
N VAL A 78 -4.19 -12.06 4.41
CA VAL A 78 -3.17 -11.03 4.17
C VAL A 78 -2.36 -10.80 5.45
N VAL A 79 -1.05 -11.00 5.35
CA VAL A 79 -0.10 -10.82 6.45
C VAL A 79 0.76 -9.57 6.29
N GLY A 80 0.89 -9.08 5.05
CA GLY A 80 1.54 -7.83 4.72
C GLY A 80 0.99 -7.20 3.45
N SER A 81 1.08 -5.88 3.36
CA SER A 81 0.78 -5.09 2.16
C SER A 81 1.86 -4.02 1.94
N ALA A 82 2.11 -3.68 0.69
CA ALA A 82 2.96 -2.57 0.28
C ALA A 82 2.27 -1.84 -0.87
N GLU A 83 1.98 -0.56 -0.68
CA GLU A 83 1.45 0.31 -1.72
C GLU A 83 2.59 0.92 -2.52
N PHE A 84 2.42 0.97 -3.83
CA PHE A 84 3.39 1.57 -4.74
C PHE A 84 2.67 2.28 -5.88
N GLY A 85 3.28 3.33 -6.43
CA GLY A 85 2.77 4.05 -7.59
C GLY A 85 3.86 4.33 -8.62
N LEU A 86 3.47 4.34 -9.89
CA LEU A 86 4.35 4.75 -10.99
C LEU A 86 4.26 6.26 -11.18
N VAL A 87 5.42 6.87 -11.39
CA VAL A 87 5.59 8.29 -11.68
C VAL A 87 6.60 8.40 -12.82
N THR A 88 6.36 9.29 -13.76
CA THR A 88 7.37 9.64 -14.77
C THR A 88 8.25 10.73 -14.18
N ASP A 89 9.56 10.64 -14.39
CA ASP A 89 10.50 11.68 -13.97
C ASP A 89 10.15 13.05 -14.57
N THR A 90 10.74 14.10 -14.00
CA THR A 90 10.42 15.50 -14.36
C THR A 90 10.63 15.78 -15.85
N ASP A 91 11.59 15.09 -16.47
CA ASP A 91 11.95 15.26 -17.88
C ASP A 91 11.11 14.37 -18.82
N GLY A 92 10.22 13.52 -18.27
CA GLY A 92 9.31 12.67 -19.05
C GLY A 92 9.99 11.46 -19.70
N THR A 93 11.24 11.17 -19.33
CA THR A 93 12.10 10.20 -20.01
C THR A 93 12.11 8.83 -19.35
N ARG A 94 11.85 8.77 -18.03
CA ARG A 94 11.99 7.54 -17.24
C ARG A 94 10.77 7.31 -16.37
N GLU A 95 10.37 6.04 -16.27
CA GLU A 95 9.40 5.60 -15.28
C GLU A 95 10.12 5.22 -13.99
N GLU A 96 9.60 5.72 -12.88
CA GLU A 96 10.06 5.44 -11.53
C GLU A 96 8.89 4.92 -10.71
N VAL A 97 9.19 4.11 -9.70
CA VAL A 97 8.18 3.60 -8.77
C VAL A 97 8.46 4.08 -7.36
N TYR A 98 7.44 4.59 -6.68
CA TYR A 98 7.51 4.98 -5.28
C TYR A 98 6.73 3.99 -4.43
N VAL A 99 7.37 3.37 -3.45
CA VAL A 99 6.70 2.59 -2.41
C VAL A 99 6.35 3.54 -1.26
N THR A 100 5.06 3.78 -1.06
CA THR A 100 4.55 4.86 -0.20
C THR A 100 4.20 4.38 1.18
N GLU A 101 3.50 3.24 1.27
CA GLU A 101 3.01 2.70 2.53
C GLU A 101 3.24 1.20 2.63
N GLY A 102 3.48 0.73 3.85
CA GLY A 102 3.64 -0.67 4.16
C GLY A 102 2.92 -1.03 5.45
N TYR A 103 2.18 -2.13 5.43
CA TYR A 103 1.54 -2.68 6.62
C TYR A 103 1.97 -4.12 6.84
N LEU A 104 2.26 -4.46 8.10
CA LEU A 104 2.50 -5.83 8.53
C LEU A 104 1.61 -6.17 9.73
N ARG A 105 0.93 -7.31 9.61
CA ARG A 105 0.12 -7.85 10.71
C ARG A 105 1.02 -8.12 11.91
N LYS A 106 0.58 -7.75 13.12
CA LYS A 106 1.41 -7.78 14.35
C LYS A 106 2.17 -9.10 14.58
N ALA A 107 1.53 -10.24 14.30
CA ALA A 107 2.14 -11.58 14.47
C ALA A 107 3.29 -11.86 13.47
N TRP A 108 3.37 -11.08 12.39
CA TRP A 108 4.30 -11.21 11.28
C TRP A 108 5.35 -10.09 11.22
N ARG A 109 5.38 -9.21 12.24
CA ARG A 109 6.42 -8.18 12.39
C ARG A 109 7.73 -8.79 12.89
N ARG A 110 8.29 -9.69 12.10
CA ARG A 110 9.60 -10.33 12.34
C ARG A 110 10.58 -9.89 11.26
N PRO A 111 11.89 -9.90 11.54
CA PRO A 111 12.91 -9.67 10.52
C PRO A 111 12.72 -10.63 9.33
N GLY A 112 12.97 -10.14 8.12
CA GLY A 112 12.98 -10.92 6.88
C GLY A 112 11.70 -10.81 6.05
N LEU A 113 10.52 -10.65 6.64
CA LEU A 113 9.29 -10.49 5.86
C LEU A 113 9.26 -9.18 5.06
N PRO A 114 9.46 -7.99 5.66
CA PRO A 114 9.47 -6.75 4.89
C PRO A 114 10.53 -6.77 3.77
N SER A 115 11.75 -7.23 4.05
CA SER A 115 12.78 -7.32 3.00
C SER A 115 12.38 -8.27 1.87
N LYS A 116 11.81 -9.43 2.21
CA LYS A 116 11.35 -10.41 1.21
C LYS A 116 10.19 -9.89 0.36
N MET A 117 9.29 -9.14 1.00
CA MET A 117 8.16 -8.53 0.32
C MET A 117 8.62 -7.48 -0.70
N LEU A 118 9.57 -6.62 -0.31
CA LEU A 118 10.19 -5.66 -1.22
C LEU A 118 10.93 -6.36 -2.37
N GLU A 119 11.73 -7.40 -2.10
CA GLU A 119 12.40 -8.20 -3.13
C GLU A 119 11.41 -8.75 -4.17
N LYS A 120 10.27 -9.30 -3.69
CA LYS A 120 9.22 -9.84 -4.56
C LYS A 120 8.50 -8.75 -5.35
N LEU A 121 8.26 -7.60 -4.74
CA LEU A 121 7.66 -6.44 -5.40
C LEU A 121 8.57 -5.91 -6.52
N LEU A 122 9.86 -5.71 -6.24
CA LEU A 122 10.86 -5.29 -7.23
C LEU A 122 10.89 -6.27 -8.40
N LYS A 123 10.99 -7.57 -8.14
CA LYS A 123 10.95 -8.59 -9.18
C LYS A 123 9.67 -8.51 -10.02
N TYR A 124 8.51 -8.32 -9.38
CA TYR A 124 7.23 -8.17 -10.07
C TYR A 124 7.24 -6.95 -11.00
N ILE A 125 7.68 -5.79 -10.51
CA ILE A 125 7.75 -4.54 -11.28
C ILE A 125 8.67 -4.72 -12.47
N HIS A 126 9.89 -5.19 -12.27
CA HIS A 126 10.85 -5.39 -13.36
C HIS A 126 10.35 -6.38 -14.43
N THR A 127 9.66 -7.44 -14.01
CA THR A 127 9.08 -8.42 -14.95
C THR A 127 7.95 -7.81 -15.79
N ARG A 128 7.16 -6.90 -15.22
CA ARG A 128 5.98 -6.32 -15.87
C ARG A 128 6.25 -5.00 -16.58
N ARG A 129 7.27 -4.27 -16.15
CA ARG A 129 7.64 -2.92 -16.59
C ARG A 129 9.17 -2.83 -16.62
N PRO A 130 9.84 -3.53 -17.56
CA PRO A 130 11.29 -3.54 -17.64
C PRO A 130 11.92 -2.16 -17.93
N GLN A 131 11.11 -1.19 -18.36
CA GLN A 131 11.53 0.21 -18.55
C GLN A 131 11.65 1.02 -17.25
N VAL A 132 11.12 0.52 -16.13
CA VAL A 132 11.23 1.23 -14.83
C VAL A 132 12.69 1.22 -14.41
N ALA A 133 13.26 2.41 -14.25
CA ALA A 133 14.69 2.56 -13.95
C ALA A 133 14.98 2.46 -12.45
N PHE A 134 14.13 3.09 -11.63
CA PHE A 134 14.34 3.19 -10.20
C PHE A 134 13.08 2.85 -9.40
N ALA A 135 13.30 2.23 -8.24
CA ALA A 135 12.32 2.17 -7.16
C ALA A 135 12.79 2.99 -5.97
N TRP A 136 11.89 3.75 -5.38
CA TRP A 136 12.15 4.63 -4.25
C TRP A 136 11.34 4.22 -3.02
N VAL A 137 11.96 4.30 -1.85
CA VAL A 137 11.31 4.16 -0.55
C VAL A 137 11.74 5.33 0.33
N ARG A 138 10.76 6.08 0.85
CA ARG A 138 11.02 7.15 1.82
C ARG A 138 10.70 6.66 3.23
N LEU A 139 11.70 6.65 4.09
CA LEU A 139 11.52 6.26 5.49
C LEU A 139 11.53 7.47 6.42
N GLY A 140 10.67 7.41 7.43
CA GLY A 140 10.74 8.32 8.58
C GLY A 140 12.01 8.13 9.41
N ARG A 141 12.35 9.16 10.19
CA ARG A 141 13.64 9.33 10.88
C ARG A 141 14.09 8.23 11.85
N SER A 142 13.19 7.37 12.32
CA SER A 142 13.40 6.59 13.55
C SER A 142 13.25 5.07 13.41
N ASP A 143 13.18 4.53 12.19
CA ASP A 143 12.99 3.09 12.01
C ASP A 143 14.26 2.38 11.52
N GLU A 144 15.19 2.10 12.45
CA GLU A 144 16.41 1.33 12.16
C GLU A 144 16.09 -0.10 11.72
N PHE A 145 15.00 -0.68 12.25
CA PHE A 145 14.55 -2.00 11.86
C PHE A 145 14.14 -2.01 10.38
N ILE A 146 13.25 -1.10 9.97
CA ILE A 146 12.83 -0.99 8.57
C ILE A 146 13.98 -0.56 7.67
N THR A 147 14.87 0.33 8.14
CA THR A 147 16.10 0.67 7.41
C THR A 147 16.93 -0.58 7.09
N GLY A 148 17.12 -1.46 8.06
CA GLY A 148 17.84 -2.72 7.86
C GLY A 148 17.13 -3.65 6.87
N GLU A 149 15.81 -3.69 6.88
CA GLU A 149 15.00 -4.54 5.99
C GLU A 149 14.98 -4.00 4.55
N VAL A 150 14.92 -2.68 4.36
CA VAL A 150 15.03 -2.02 3.05
C VAL A 150 16.40 -2.29 2.42
N LYS A 151 17.49 -2.15 3.20
CA LYS A 151 18.85 -2.50 2.73
C LYS A 151 18.99 -3.96 2.35
N LYS A 152 18.42 -4.88 3.14
CA LYS A 152 18.42 -6.32 2.82
C LYS A 152 17.68 -6.65 1.52
N ALA A 153 16.69 -5.83 1.14
CA ALA A 153 16.00 -5.96 -0.14
C ALA A 153 16.82 -5.42 -1.32
N GLY A 154 18.00 -4.85 -1.08
CA GLY A 154 18.92 -4.35 -2.10
C GLY A 154 18.86 -2.85 -2.33
N PHE A 155 18.06 -2.10 -1.55
CA PHE A 155 18.02 -0.65 -1.67
C PHE A 155 19.25 -0.01 -1.03
N ASP A 156 19.81 0.99 -1.72
CA ASP A 156 20.88 1.83 -1.23
C ASP A 156 20.36 3.22 -0.85
N ARG A 157 21.15 3.93 -0.04
CA ARG A 157 20.81 5.31 0.33
C ARG A 157 21.07 6.21 -0.86
N CYS A 158 20.08 7.02 -1.23
CA CYS A 158 20.26 8.03 -2.28
C CYS A 158 20.76 9.33 -1.67
N ASP A 159 21.52 10.08 -2.45
CA ASP A 159 21.92 11.43 -2.11
C ASP A 159 20.72 12.39 -2.19
N SER A 160 19.89 12.39 -1.15
CA SER A 160 18.91 13.44 -0.91
C SER A 160 19.45 14.42 0.13
N ASN A 161 19.32 15.71 -0.17
CA ASN A 161 19.66 16.79 0.75
C ASN A 161 18.61 16.97 1.86
N ASP A 162 17.58 16.13 1.89
CA ASP A 162 16.53 16.18 2.89
C ASP A 162 16.99 15.43 4.15
N TRP A 163 17.38 16.19 5.17
CA TRP A 163 17.82 15.67 6.46
C TRP A 163 16.65 15.08 7.27
N GLU A 164 15.40 15.41 6.93
CA GLU A 164 14.20 14.94 7.64
C GLU A 164 13.81 13.51 7.25
N TYR A 165 14.10 13.13 6.01
CA TYR A 165 13.78 11.83 5.47
C TYR A 165 15.03 11.02 5.13
N ARG A 166 14.88 9.70 5.08
CA ARG A 166 15.91 8.82 4.51
C ARG A 166 15.33 8.22 3.24
N ASP A 167 15.80 8.74 2.11
CA ASP A 167 15.44 8.23 0.80
C ASP A 167 16.36 7.07 0.43
N PHE A 168 15.75 5.96 0.05
CA PHE A 168 16.40 4.75 -0.43
C PHE A 168 15.95 4.47 -1.86
N CYS A 169 16.88 4.05 -2.70
CA CYS A 169 16.66 3.77 -4.12
C CYS A 169 17.19 2.39 -4.45
N TYR A 170 16.51 1.76 -5.38
CA TYR A 170 16.92 0.53 -6.02
C TYR A 170 16.97 0.78 -7.51
N GLU A 171 18.14 0.61 -8.11
CA GLU A 171 18.32 0.66 -9.55
C GLU A 171 18.01 -0.71 -10.15
N PHE A 172 17.07 -0.75 -11.08
CA PHE A 172 16.74 -2.00 -11.76
C PHE A 172 17.86 -2.39 -12.72
N PRO A 173 18.36 -3.63 -12.67
CA PRO A 173 19.36 -4.08 -13.62
C PRO A 173 18.76 -4.05 -15.03
N ASP A 174 19.58 -3.70 -16.02
CA ASP A 174 19.18 -3.68 -17.44
C ASP A 174 17.98 -2.77 -17.78
N ALA A 175 17.70 -1.77 -16.93
CA ALA A 175 16.78 -0.69 -17.28
C ALA A 175 17.28 -0.01 -18.56
N THR A 176 16.53 -0.21 -19.64
CA THR A 176 16.95 0.17 -20.98
C THR A 176 16.67 1.64 -21.16
N GLU A 177 17.69 2.50 -21.04
CA GLU A 177 17.57 3.97 -21.27
C GLU A 177 16.94 4.31 -22.64
N ASN A 178 16.94 3.37 -23.58
CA ASN A 178 16.43 3.54 -24.94
C ASN A 178 15.04 2.93 -25.17
N ASN A 179 14.39 2.35 -24.16
CA ASN A 179 13.01 1.91 -24.30
C ASN A 179 12.10 3.05 -23.87
N PRO A 180 11.46 3.77 -24.82
CA PRO A 180 10.52 4.82 -24.47
C PRO A 180 9.42 4.23 -23.58
N PRO A 181 8.83 5.03 -22.67
CA PRO A 181 7.70 4.59 -21.86
C PRO A 181 6.66 3.91 -22.76
N VAL A 182 6.42 2.63 -22.54
CA VAL A 182 5.37 1.92 -23.27
C VAL A 182 4.06 2.34 -22.63
N ASP A 183 3.19 2.97 -23.43
CA ASP A 183 1.81 3.27 -23.04
C ASP A 183 1.01 1.97 -22.95
N ASP A 184 1.35 1.13 -21.97
CA ASP A 184 0.61 -0.09 -21.62
C ASP A 184 -0.63 0.24 -20.77
N GLY A 185 -1.05 1.51 -20.71
CA GLY A 185 -2.05 2.01 -19.79
C GLY A 185 -1.63 1.90 -18.31
N PRO A 186 -2.52 2.22 -17.35
CA PRO A 186 -2.27 1.94 -15.94
C PRO A 186 -2.04 0.43 -15.74
N PHE A 187 -1.39 0.02 -14.63
CA PHE A 187 -1.40 -1.39 -14.23
C PHE A 187 -2.84 -1.91 -14.37
N PRO A 188 -3.05 -3.09 -15.01
CA PRO A 188 -4.38 -3.55 -15.36
C PRO A 188 -5.29 -3.38 -14.15
N VAL A 189 -6.24 -2.46 -14.29
CA VAL A 189 -7.27 -2.26 -13.28
C VAL A 189 -8.07 -3.54 -13.31
N ILE A 190 -7.89 -4.37 -12.28
CA ILE A 190 -8.69 -5.58 -12.16
C ILE A 190 -10.13 -5.07 -12.03
N PRO A 191 -11.02 -5.39 -12.99
CA PRO A 191 -12.38 -4.91 -12.93
C PRO A 191 -12.98 -5.29 -11.58
N ALA A 192 -13.77 -4.38 -11.01
CA ALA A 192 -14.61 -4.73 -9.87
C ALA A 192 -15.41 -5.99 -10.25
N PRO A 193 -15.60 -6.95 -9.33
CA PRO A 193 -16.50 -8.06 -9.60
C PRO A 193 -17.86 -7.49 -10.06
N SER A 194 -18.42 -8.03 -11.15
CA SER A 194 -19.75 -7.62 -11.56
C SER A 194 -20.76 -8.09 -10.51
N ASP A 195 -21.69 -7.21 -10.14
CA ASP A 195 -22.79 -7.51 -9.21
C ASP A 195 -23.87 -8.38 -9.88
N ASP A 196 -23.47 -9.48 -10.54
CA ASP A 196 -24.39 -10.44 -11.20
C ASP A 196 -24.67 -11.68 -10.34
#